data_AF-A0A1Q7LHH6-F1
#
_entry.id   AF-A0A1Q7LHH6-F1
#
_cell.length_a   1.000
_cell.length_b   1.000
_cell.length_c   1.000
_cell.angle_alpha   90.00
_cell.angle_beta   90.00
_cell.angle_gamma   90.00
#
_symmetry.space_group_name_H-M   'P 1'
#
loop_
_entity.id
_entity.type
_entity.pdbx_description
1 polymer ?
#
loop_
_entity_poly.entity_id
_entity_poly.type
_entity_poly.pdbx_seq_one_letter_code
_entity_poly.pdbx_strand_id
1 'polypeptide(L)'
;MRFRVCIALLSLGVAQFSWEQTNASSKPEIAEKAALGPPDTLAVIGATADQEASLRSQIQVMHPEVLPLRILFVPHWKYLDAARAFQLHVPTGFGSLMFTHLPSRTVYIDNDRYMGTEWLGHWMAHELGHLASNSAKEEDAERAAREFRKRLKQSLLAKSR
;
A
#
# COMPACT_ATOMS: atom_id res chain seq x y z
N MET A 1 66.40 4.77 -41.73
CA MET A 1 65.42 5.03 -40.65
C MET A 1 64.14 4.30 -40.98
N ARG A 2 63.69 3.38 -40.14
CA ARG A 2 62.47 2.57 -40.35
C ARG A 2 61.67 2.60 -39.04
N PHE A 3 60.49 3.19 -39.10
CA PHE A 3 59.60 3.39 -37.95
C PHE A 3 59.04 2.03 -37.49
N ARG A 4 59.27 1.72 -36.22
CA ARG A 4 58.53 0.69 -35.48
C ARG A 4 57.29 1.36 -34.89
N VAL A 5 56.11 0.93 -35.31
CA VAL A 5 54.85 1.31 -34.68
C VAL A 5 54.35 0.10 -33.89
N CYS A 6 54.39 0.21 -32.57
CA CYS A 6 53.79 -0.75 -31.65
C CYS A 6 52.30 -0.41 -31.52
N ILE A 7 51.42 -1.31 -31.98
CA ILE A 7 49.97 -1.18 -31.81
C ILE A 7 49.65 -1.52 -30.34
N ALA A 8 49.19 -0.51 -29.59
CA ALA A 8 48.59 -0.71 -28.27
C ALA A 8 47.18 -1.30 -28.46
N LEU A 9 46.94 -2.47 -27.88
CA LEU A 9 45.63 -3.10 -27.79
C LEU A 9 44.73 -2.27 -26.87
N LEU A 10 43.74 -1.60 -27.46
CA LEU A 10 42.60 -1.01 -26.76
C LEU A 10 41.60 -2.12 -26.45
N SER A 11 41.52 -2.50 -25.17
CA SER A 11 40.46 -3.35 -24.65
C SER A 11 39.15 -2.56 -24.56
N LEU A 12 38.26 -2.74 -25.55
CA LEU A 12 36.84 -2.40 -25.40
C LEU A 12 36.19 -3.43 -24.47
N GLY A 13 35.82 -2.98 -23.26
CA GLY A 13 34.90 -3.72 -22.41
C GLY A 13 33.53 -3.77 -23.09
N VAL A 14 33.15 -4.93 -23.60
CA VAL A 14 31.80 -5.16 -24.12
C VAL A 14 30.86 -5.24 -22.92
N ALA A 15 29.85 -4.37 -22.91
CA ALA A 15 28.76 -4.38 -21.95
C ALA A 15 28.09 -5.75 -21.94
N GLN A 16 28.08 -6.43 -20.80
CA GLN A 16 27.18 -7.56 -20.56
C GLN A 16 25.79 -6.99 -20.28
N PHE A 17 25.09 -6.60 -21.35
CA PHE A 17 23.64 -6.51 -21.34
C PHE A 17 23.10 -7.91 -21.67
N SER A 18 22.89 -8.72 -20.64
CA SER A 18 22.15 -9.98 -20.75
C SER A 18 20.68 -9.63 -20.98
N TRP A 19 20.30 -9.56 -22.26
CA TRP A 19 18.91 -9.63 -22.69
C TRP A 19 18.49 -11.10 -22.67
N GLU A 20 18.01 -11.59 -21.52
CA GLU A 20 17.27 -12.85 -21.46
C GLU A 20 15.78 -12.54 -21.30
N GLN A 21 15.07 -12.46 -22.43
CA GLN A 21 13.64 -12.72 -22.45
C GLN A 21 13.43 -14.19 -22.12
N THR A 22 13.13 -14.47 -20.85
CA THR A 22 12.48 -15.73 -20.49
C THR A 22 10.98 -15.52 -20.60
N ASN A 23 10.36 -16.22 -21.56
CA ASN A 23 8.93 -16.43 -21.59
C ASN A 23 8.54 -17.31 -20.40
N ALA A 24 8.48 -16.71 -19.22
CA ALA A 24 7.78 -17.30 -18.10
C ALA A 24 6.40 -16.64 -18.06
N SER A 25 5.36 -17.41 -18.38
CA SER A 25 4.03 -17.10 -17.91
C SER A 25 4.06 -17.22 -16.39
N SER A 26 4.52 -16.17 -15.71
CA SER A 26 4.28 -16.01 -14.29
C SER A 26 2.86 -15.52 -14.16
N LYS A 27 1.93 -16.48 -14.02
CA LYS A 27 0.70 -16.24 -13.26
C LYS A 27 1.13 -15.45 -12.02
N PRO A 28 0.59 -14.25 -11.75
CA PRO A 28 1.02 -13.50 -10.59
C PRO A 28 0.58 -14.30 -9.37
N GLU A 29 1.52 -15.00 -8.74
CA GLU A 29 1.42 -15.40 -7.35
C GLU A 29 1.48 -14.10 -6.54
N ILE A 30 0.34 -13.39 -6.52
CA ILE A 30 -0.06 -12.69 -5.32
C ILE A 30 0.06 -13.76 -4.23
N ALA A 31 0.72 -13.41 -3.13
CA ALA A 31 0.75 -14.24 -1.93
C ALA A 31 -0.69 -14.47 -1.44
N GLU A 32 -1.35 -15.46 -2.05
CA GLU A 32 -2.65 -16.01 -1.69
C GLU A 32 -2.48 -17.00 -0.52
N LYS A 33 -1.22 -17.30 -0.15
CA LYS A 33 -0.81 -18.18 0.94
C LYS A 33 -0.28 -17.45 2.19
N ALA A 34 -0.62 -16.18 2.39
CA ALA A 34 -0.67 -15.71 3.78
C ALA A 34 -1.84 -16.46 4.43
N ALA A 35 -1.55 -17.32 5.42
CA ALA A 35 -2.58 -18.09 6.12
C ALA A 35 -3.70 -17.12 6.54
N LEU A 36 -4.88 -17.29 5.93
CA LEU A 36 -6.09 -16.63 6.40
C LEU A 36 -6.25 -17.06 7.85
N GLY A 37 -6.17 -16.10 8.77
CA GLY A 37 -6.62 -16.32 10.15
C GLY A 37 -8.11 -16.73 10.16
N PRO A 38 -8.70 -16.92 11.34
CA PRO A 38 -10.15 -17.07 11.47
C PRO A 38 -10.88 -16.04 10.56
N PRO A 39 -12.03 -16.39 9.95
CA PRO A 39 -12.71 -15.58 8.93
C PRO A 39 -12.99 -14.12 9.34
N ASP A 40 -12.91 -13.80 10.64
CA ASP A 40 -13.11 -12.47 11.22
C ASP A 40 -11.79 -11.73 11.56
N THR A 41 -10.64 -12.26 11.17
CA THR A 41 -9.33 -11.71 11.54
C THR A 41 -8.75 -10.88 10.40
N LEU A 42 -8.59 -9.58 10.64
CA LEU A 42 -7.88 -8.66 9.76
C LEU A 42 -6.48 -9.18 9.40
N ALA A 43 -6.25 -9.43 8.11
CA ALA A 43 -4.93 -9.73 7.56
C ALA A 43 -4.21 -8.44 7.15
N VAL A 44 -2.98 -8.24 7.64
CA VAL A 44 -2.10 -7.14 7.22
C VAL A 44 -0.91 -7.75 6.49
N ILE A 45 -0.65 -7.31 5.26
CA ILE A 45 0.36 -7.90 4.38
C ILE A 45 1.28 -6.81 3.84
N GLY A 46 2.58 -7.06 3.83
CA GLY A 46 3.60 -6.16 3.28
C GLY A 46 4.00 -5.00 4.20
N ALA A 47 3.42 -4.92 5.41
CA ALA A 47 3.78 -3.94 6.42
C ALA A 47 5.07 -4.33 7.17
N THR A 48 5.80 -3.35 7.69
CA THR A 48 6.74 -3.59 8.80
C THR A 48 5.98 -3.89 10.09
N ALA A 49 6.66 -4.47 11.08
CA ALA A 49 6.06 -4.76 12.39
C ALA A 49 5.48 -3.49 13.06
N ASP A 50 6.19 -2.36 12.96
CA ASP A 50 5.77 -1.08 13.54
C ASP A 50 4.55 -0.50 12.81
N GLN A 51 4.51 -0.62 11.48
CA GLN A 51 3.36 -0.20 10.67
C GLN A 51 2.13 -1.03 11.03
N GLU A 52 2.25 -2.35 11.11
CA GLU A 52 1.15 -3.24 11.47
C GLU A 52 0.66 -2.98 12.90
N ALA A 53 1.57 -2.86 13.87
CA ALA A 53 1.21 -2.59 15.26
C ALA A 53 0.49 -1.23 15.40
N SER A 54 1.01 -0.19 14.73
CA SER A 54 0.38 1.12 14.68
C SER A 54 -1.01 1.04 14.07
N LEU A 55 -1.13 0.41 12.90
CA LEU A 55 -2.38 0.25 12.16
C LEU A 55 -3.45 -0.44 13.01
N ARG A 56 -3.13 -1.61 13.58
CA ARG A 56 -4.08 -2.39 14.38
C ARG A 56 -4.53 -1.61 15.61
N SER A 57 -3.60 -0.95 16.30
CA SER A 57 -3.90 -0.09 17.46
C SER A 57 -4.83 1.07 17.08
N GLN A 58 -4.58 1.73 15.95
CA GLN A 58 -5.41 2.82 15.47
C GLN A 58 -6.80 2.36 15.07
N ILE A 59 -6.93 1.26 14.31
CA ILE A 59 -8.22 0.69 13.91
C ILE A 59 -9.05 0.32 15.14
N GLN A 60 -8.43 -0.31 16.14
CA GLN A 60 -9.09 -0.69 17.39
C GLN A 60 -9.69 0.53 18.13
N VAL A 61 -9.01 1.68 18.08
CA VAL A 61 -9.49 2.93 18.68
C VAL A 61 -10.59 3.58 17.83
N MET A 62 -10.44 3.55 16.51
CA MET A 62 -11.35 4.23 15.58
C MET A 62 -12.70 3.53 15.50
N HIS A 63 -12.72 2.24 15.17
CA HIS A 63 -13.95 1.47 15.00
C HIS A 63 -13.70 -0.05 15.03
N PRO A 64 -13.68 -0.70 16.21
CA PRO A 64 -13.26 -2.10 16.33
C PRO A 64 -14.19 -3.09 15.62
N GLU A 65 -15.45 -2.71 15.36
CA GLU A 65 -16.45 -3.56 14.69
C GLU A 65 -16.44 -3.43 13.16
N VAL A 66 -15.73 -2.44 12.61
CA VAL A 66 -15.65 -2.24 11.15
C VAL A 66 -14.21 -2.48 10.74
N LEU A 67 -13.92 -3.73 10.43
CA LEU A 67 -12.60 -4.16 9.99
C LEU A 67 -12.61 -4.47 8.49
N PRO A 68 -11.60 -4.01 7.73
CA PRO A 68 -11.30 -4.61 6.45
C PRO A 68 -10.94 -6.07 6.65
N LEU A 69 -11.18 -6.90 5.62
CA LEU A 69 -10.69 -8.28 5.63
C LEU A 69 -9.17 -8.31 5.43
N ARG A 70 -8.66 -7.39 4.60
CA ARG A 70 -7.25 -7.31 4.21
C ARG A 70 -6.80 -5.86 4.13
N ILE A 71 -5.58 -5.60 4.61
CA ILE A 71 -4.85 -4.35 4.35
C ILE A 71 -3.52 -4.72 3.71
N LEU A 72 -3.25 -4.15 2.54
CA LEU A 72 -2.08 -4.47 1.72
C LEU A 72 -1.20 -3.23 1.61
N PHE A 73 -0.01 -3.29 2.20
CA PHE A 73 1.07 -2.35 1.93
C PHE A 73 1.81 -2.86 0.69
N VAL A 74 1.80 -2.08 -0.38
CA VAL A 74 2.35 -2.49 -1.67
C VAL A 74 3.26 -1.39 -2.23
N PRO A 75 4.29 -1.74 -3.03
CA PRO A 75 5.04 -0.75 -3.80
C PRO A 75 4.13 0.05 -4.73
N HIS A 76 4.53 1.28 -5.06
CA HIS A 76 3.73 2.24 -5.81
C HIS A 76 3.21 1.68 -7.14
N TRP A 77 4.03 0.92 -7.86
CA TRP A 77 3.62 0.35 -9.14
C TRP A 77 2.48 -0.68 -8.99
N LYS A 78 2.49 -1.50 -7.92
CA LYS A 78 1.41 -2.46 -7.62
C LYS A 78 0.15 -1.74 -7.17
N TYR A 79 0.31 -0.64 -6.43
CA TYR A 79 -0.81 0.20 -6.03
C TYR A 79 -1.54 0.76 -7.26
N LEU A 80 -0.80 1.33 -8.22
CA LEU A 80 -1.36 1.85 -9.47
C LEU A 80 -1.99 0.74 -10.33
N ASP A 81 -1.36 -0.43 -10.39
CA ASP A 81 -1.88 -1.59 -11.11
C ASP A 81 -3.22 -2.05 -10.54
N ALA A 82 -3.31 -2.20 -9.21
CA ALA A 82 -4.54 -2.56 -8.52
C ALA A 82 -5.64 -1.50 -8.72
N ALA A 83 -5.32 -0.22 -8.56
CA ALA A 83 -6.29 0.85 -8.75
C ALA A 83 -6.85 0.89 -10.19
N ARG A 84 -6.00 0.64 -11.19
CA ARG A 84 -6.41 0.50 -12.59
C ARG A 84 -7.28 -0.73 -12.80
N ALA A 85 -6.90 -1.88 -12.25
CA ALA A 85 -7.65 -3.13 -12.38
C ALA A 85 -9.08 -3.00 -11.80
N PHE A 86 -9.24 -2.24 -10.72
CA PHE A 86 -10.55 -1.97 -10.11
C PHE A 86 -11.30 -0.79 -10.72
N GLN A 87 -10.76 -0.18 -11.78
CA GLN A 87 -11.37 0.98 -12.46
C GLN A 87 -11.68 2.14 -11.50
N LEU A 88 -10.91 2.25 -10.42
CA LEU A 88 -11.03 3.38 -9.50
C LEU A 88 -10.52 4.62 -10.23
N HIS A 89 -11.23 5.74 -10.08
CA HIS A 89 -10.76 7.01 -10.59
C HIS A 89 -9.52 7.41 -9.78
N VAL A 90 -8.35 6.97 -10.22
CA VAL A 90 -7.08 7.50 -9.73
C VAL A 90 -6.97 8.90 -10.35
N PRO A 91 -7.02 9.98 -9.55
CA PRO A 91 -6.87 11.31 -10.11
C PRO A 91 -5.56 11.34 -10.89
N THR A 92 -5.60 11.80 -12.14
CA THR A 92 -4.39 12.05 -12.93
C THR A 92 -3.52 13.03 -12.17
N GLY A 93 -2.49 12.50 -11.50
CA GLY A 93 -1.63 13.24 -10.59
C GLY A 93 -1.77 12.77 -9.15
N PHE A 94 -0.92 11.82 -8.74
CA PHE A 94 -0.38 11.59 -7.39
C PHE A 94 -1.33 11.54 -6.15
N GLY A 95 -2.66 11.67 -6.29
CA GLY A 95 -3.52 12.13 -5.20
C GLY A 95 -3.93 11.10 -4.15
N SER A 96 -4.31 9.88 -4.56
CA SER A 96 -4.73 8.85 -3.61
C SER A 96 -3.55 7.96 -3.27
N LEU A 97 -3.17 7.91 -1.99
CA LEU A 97 -2.11 7.04 -1.46
C LEU A 97 -2.67 5.84 -0.68
N MET A 98 -3.99 5.82 -0.50
CA MET A 98 -4.78 4.68 -0.05
C MET A 98 -6.04 4.60 -0.90
N PHE A 99 -6.62 3.40 -0.99
CA PHE A 99 -8.00 3.24 -1.44
C PHE A 99 -8.61 1.96 -0.89
N THR A 100 -9.93 1.93 -0.82
CA THR A 100 -10.70 0.75 -0.42
C THR A 100 -11.40 0.12 -1.64
N HIS A 101 -11.09 -1.14 -1.90
CA HIS A 101 -11.91 -1.96 -2.77
C HIS A 101 -13.04 -2.58 -1.93
N LEU A 102 -14.22 -1.94 -1.96
CA LEU A 102 -15.39 -2.32 -1.17
C LEU A 102 -15.82 -3.79 -1.35
N PRO A 103 -15.94 -4.34 -2.58
CA PRO A 103 -16.40 -5.72 -2.77
C PRO A 103 -15.54 -6.76 -2.07
N SER A 104 -14.21 -6.57 -2.02
CA SER A 104 -13.30 -7.46 -1.31
C SER A 104 -12.93 -6.99 0.09
N ARG A 105 -13.52 -5.87 0.56
CA ARG A 105 -13.20 -5.21 1.83
C ARG A 105 -11.69 -5.09 2.06
N THR A 106 -10.97 -4.71 1.00
CA THR A 106 -9.50 -4.64 1.00
C THR A 106 -9.06 -3.20 0.90
N VAL A 107 -8.18 -2.77 1.80
CA VAL A 107 -7.52 -1.46 1.72
C VAL A 107 -6.13 -1.64 1.12
N TYR A 108 -5.81 -0.84 0.12
CA TYR A 108 -4.49 -0.78 -0.49
C TYR A 108 -3.79 0.48 0.01
N ILE A 109 -2.53 0.34 0.39
CA ILE A 109 -1.68 1.43 0.87
C ILE A 109 -0.42 1.48 0.01
N ASP A 110 -0.14 2.64 -0.55
CA ASP A 110 1.12 2.91 -1.25
C ASP A 110 2.27 3.04 -0.24
N ASN A 111 3.05 1.97 -0.11
CA ASN A 111 4.11 1.90 0.89
C ASN A 111 5.32 2.75 0.54
N ASP A 112 5.57 3.02 -0.75
CA ASP A 112 6.69 3.87 -1.18
C ASP A 112 6.44 5.34 -0.81
N ARG A 113 5.20 5.69 -0.48
CA ARG A 113 4.76 7.02 -0.08
C ARG A 113 4.20 7.08 1.34
N TYR A 114 4.57 6.11 2.18
CA TYR A 114 4.22 6.11 3.58
C TYR A 114 4.82 7.34 4.31
N MET A 115 3.97 8.15 4.96
CA MET A 115 4.40 9.40 5.62
C MET A 115 4.32 9.33 7.16
N GLY A 116 4.33 8.13 7.74
CA GLY A 116 4.32 7.95 9.19
C GLY A 116 2.94 7.71 9.79
N THR A 117 2.92 7.52 11.12
CA THR A 117 1.77 6.99 11.87
C THR A 117 0.58 7.95 11.94
N GLU A 118 0.80 9.26 12.00
CA GLU A 118 -0.30 10.23 11.98
C GLU A 118 -1.02 10.26 10.63
N TRP A 119 -0.24 10.27 9.55
CA TRP A 119 -0.74 10.15 8.19
C TRP A 119 -1.52 8.84 7.99
N LEU A 120 -0.98 7.72 8.49
CA LEU A 120 -1.64 6.42 8.45
C LEU A 120 -3.02 6.47 9.12
N GLY A 121 -3.09 7.00 10.34
CA GLY A 121 -4.35 7.07 11.08
C GLY A 121 -5.36 8.01 10.42
N HIS A 122 -4.90 9.13 9.88
CA HIS A 122 -5.78 10.10 9.19
C HIS A 122 -6.45 9.50 7.96
N TRP A 123 -5.68 8.81 7.11
CA TRP A 123 -6.20 8.22 5.86
C TRP A 123 -6.93 6.90 6.12
N MET A 124 -6.44 6.06 7.04
CA MET A 124 -7.16 4.86 7.44
C MET A 124 -8.56 5.19 7.99
N ALA A 125 -8.72 6.30 8.71
CA ALA A 125 -10.05 6.76 9.13
C ALA A 125 -11.01 7.02 7.94
N HIS A 126 -10.48 7.54 6.84
CA HIS A 126 -11.24 7.77 5.61
C HIS A 126 -11.63 6.44 4.95
N GLU A 127 -10.68 5.53 4.80
CA GLU A 127 -10.90 4.20 4.21
C GLU A 127 -11.89 3.35 5.04
N LEU A 128 -11.77 3.39 6.37
CA LEU A 128 -12.76 2.78 7.26
C LEU A 128 -14.14 3.44 7.12
N GLY A 129 -14.20 4.71 6.74
CA GLY A 129 -15.44 5.41 6.46
C GLY A 129 -16.20 4.83 5.26
N HIS A 130 -15.49 4.47 4.18
CA HIS A 130 -16.07 3.73 3.06
C HIS A 130 -16.64 2.39 3.53
N LEU A 131 -15.89 1.64 4.35
CA LEU A 131 -16.34 0.34 4.87
C LEU A 131 -17.53 0.44 5.83
N ALA A 132 -17.55 1.45 6.70
CA ALA A 132 -18.60 1.67 7.69
C ALA A 132 -19.92 2.10 7.04
N SER A 133 -19.83 2.93 6.01
CA SER A 133 -20.99 3.40 5.24
C SER A 133 -21.39 2.45 4.10
N ASN A 134 -20.54 1.49 3.77
CA ASN A 134 -20.67 0.64 2.59
C ASN A 134 -20.92 1.45 1.30
N SER A 135 -20.20 2.57 1.16
CA SER A 135 -20.43 3.58 0.11
C SER A 135 -19.11 3.98 -0.53
N ALA A 136 -19.09 4.07 -1.86
CA ALA A 136 -17.97 4.63 -2.62
C ALA A 136 -18.00 6.17 -2.69
N LYS A 137 -18.97 6.81 -2.04
CA LYS A 137 -19.07 8.28 -2.02
C LYS A 137 -18.10 8.86 -0.99
N GLU A 138 -17.27 9.79 -1.45
CA GLU A 138 -16.29 10.51 -0.64
C GLU A 138 -16.93 11.23 0.56
N GLU A 139 -18.13 11.80 0.39
CA GLU A 139 -18.80 12.54 1.47
C GLU A 139 -19.27 11.62 2.60
N ASP A 140 -19.68 10.39 2.27
CA ASP A 140 -20.10 9.39 3.25
C ASP A 140 -18.89 8.90 4.04
N ALA A 141 -17.79 8.62 3.34
CA ALA A 141 -16.52 8.23 3.96
C ALA A 141 -16.00 9.33 4.89
N GLU A 142 -15.91 10.56 4.40
CA GLU A 142 -15.40 11.69 5.16
C GLU A 142 -16.30 12.05 6.35
N ARG A 143 -17.63 11.83 6.25
CA ARG A 143 -18.54 11.98 7.39
C ARG A 143 -18.23 10.99 8.51
N ALA A 144 -18.01 9.72 8.19
CA ALA A 144 -17.63 8.71 9.18
C ALA A 144 -16.21 8.96 9.72
N ALA A 145 -15.27 9.30 8.85
CA ALA A 145 -13.86 9.54 9.18
C ALA A 145 -13.67 10.63 10.24
N ARG A 146 -14.49 11.68 10.21
CA ARG A 146 -14.44 12.74 11.23
C ARG A 146 -14.59 12.22 12.66
N GLU A 147 -15.54 11.31 12.90
CA GLU A 147 -15.72 10.71 14.22
C GLU A 147 -14.58 9.77 14.58
N PHE A 148 -14.04 9.02 13.62
CA PHE A 148 -12.91 8.11 13.84
C PHE A 148 -11.63 8.88 14.20
N ARG A 149 -11.30 9.94 13.45
CA ARG A 149 -10.16 10.82 13.74
C ARG A 149 -10.31 11.50 15.11
N LYS A 150 -11.54 11.87 15.49
CA LYS A 150 -11.82 12.43 16.82
C LYS A 150 -11.51 11.42 17.94
N ARG A 151 -11.97 10.17 17.81
CA ARG A 151 -11.65 9.08 18.77
C ARG A 151 -10.15 8.84 18.86
N LEU A 152 -9.47 8.79 17.71
CA LEU A 152 -8.02 8.61 17.66
C LEU A 152 -7.28 9.75 18.38
N LYS A 153 -7.64 11.00 18.10
CA LYS A 153 -7.07 12.18 18.77
C LYS A 153 -7.30 12.14 20.29
N GLN A 154 -8.49 11.78 20.74
CA GLN A 154 -8.81 11.64 22.16
C GLN A 154 -7.96 10.57 22.85
N SER A 155 -7.76 9.42 22.19
CA SER A 155 -6.90 8.35 22.70
C SER A 155 -5.45 8.80 22.84
N LEU A 156 -4.92 9.54 21.85
CA LEU A 156 -3.56 10.09 21.91
C LEU A 156 -3.39 11.09 23.07
N LEU A 157 -4.36 11.98 23.27
CA LEU A 157 -4.36 12.94 24.39
C LEU A 157 -4.48 12.25 25.76
N ALA A 158 -5.16 11.11 25.84
CA ALA A 158 -5.26 10.35 27.07
C ALA A 158 -3.94 9.63 27.42
N LYS A 159 -3.18 9.18 26.41
CA LYS A 159 -1.86 8.53 26.59
C LYS A 159 -0.74 9.50 26.95
N SER A 160 -0.91 10.80 26.66
CA SER A 160 0.09 11.83 26.97
C SER A 160 -0.06 12.46 28.36
N ARG A 161 -1.03 12.00 29.16
CA ARG A 161 -1.26 12.42 30.55
C ARG A 161 -0.74 11.35 31.49
#